data_AF-A0A255ZS13-F1
#
_entry.id   AF-A0A255ZS13-F1
#
_cell.length_a   1.000
_cell.length_b   1.000
_cell.length_c   1.000
_cell.angle_alpha   90.00
_cell.angle_beta   90.00
_cell.angle_gamma   90.00
#
_symmetry.space_group_name_H-M   'P 1'
#
loop_
_entity.id
_entity.type
_entity.pdbx_description
1 polymer ?
#
loop_
_entity_poly.entity_id
_entity_poly.type
_entity_poly.pdbx_seq_one_letter_code
_entity_poly.pdbx_strand_id
1 'polypeptide(L)'
;MTTTCILAQAQTASSQGAVPQVSTPGQFAVSPSGAATYRIPIQVPPGVAGMQPKLEVVYSSQSGNGFLGLGWGLSGLSTVTRCPRTQAQDGVRSGVNFDANDRFCMDGQRLILVSGTYGAAGSEYRTEIESFAKITAVGTAGSGPASFLVKTKSGLTMEFGNTADSRIEAIKAATGSSAWTAGTVRSWAQNKLSDVKGNYLTIAYSEDSATGSYLPSRIDYSGNASSSPALTPGFSVVFVPSSTARVDATTGYQAGATYTNTKRLAKIQTYAGAALVKEYRLDYAAQASAMDRSKLSSITECDAVGACLPATSVQWG
;
A
#
# COMPACT_ATOMS: atom_id res chain seq x y z
N MET A 1 -27.45 -8.90 71.55
CA MET A 1 -26.96 -8.55 70.19
C MET A 1 -25.45 -8.70 70.22
N THR A 2 -24.96 -9.80 69.69
CA THR A 2 -23.54 -10.19 69.76
C THR A 2 -22.99 -10.07 68.34
N THR A 3 -22.09 -9.12 68.10
CA THR A 3 -21.51 -8.85 66.78
C THR A 3 -20.31 -9.76 66.57
N THR A 4 -20.46 -10.75 65.68
CA THR A 4 -19.37 -11.63 65.22
C THR A 4 -18.61 -10.92 64.10
N CYS A 5 -17.32 -10.69 64.30
CA CYS A 5 -16.41 -10.13 63.29
C CYS A 5 -15.86 -11.27 62.41
N ILE A 6 -16.06 -11.19 61.09
CA ILE A 6 -15.57 -12.18 60.12
C ILE A 6 -14.16 -11.75 59.68
N LEU A 7 -13.16 -12.60 59.97
CA LEU A 7 -11.80 -12.48 59.48
C LEU A 7 -11.74 -12.87 58.00
N ALA A 8 -11.28 -11.96 57.14
CA ALA A 8 -10.97 -12.25 55.73
C ALA A 8 -9.60 -12.95 55.64
N GLN A 9 -9.56 -14.13 55.02
CA GLN A 9 -8.32 -14.83 54.70
C GLN A 9 -7.68 -14.23 53.43
N ALA A 10 -6.39 -13.91 53.51
CA ALA A 10 -5.59 -13.45 52.38
C ALA A 10 -5.30 -14.62 51.43
N GLN A 11 -5.71 -14.50 50.17
CA GLN A 11 -5.30 -15.41 49.11
C GLN A 11 -3.88 -15.03 48.65
N THR A 12 -2.95 -15.97 48.79
CA THR A 12 -1.60 -15.87 48.24
C THR A 12 -1.65 -15.93 46.72
N ALA A 13 -1.34 -14.82 46.04
CA ALA A 13 -1.13 -14.81 44.60
C ALA A 13 0.19 -15.54 44.28
N SER A 14 0.10 -16.68 43.61
CA SER A 14 1.25 -17.34 43.01
C SER A 14 1.73 -16.52 41.81
N SER A 15 2.91 -15.93 41.90
CA SER A 15 3.59 -15.29 40.77
C SER A 15 4.05 -16.37 39.79
N GLN A 16 3.24 -16.67 38.78
CA GLN A 16 3.76 -17.39 37.61
C GLN A 16 4.77 -16.48 36.90
N GLY A 17 6.02 -16.91 36.86
CA GLY A 17 7.08 -16.21 36.14
C GLY A 17 6.68 -16.02 34.68
N ALA A 18 6.54 -14.77 34.26
CA ALA A 18 6.32 -14.43 32.88
C ALA A 18 7.54 -14.88 32.06
N VAL A 19 7.38 -15.94 31.27
CA VAL A 19 8.32 -16.25 30.20
C VAL A 19 8.32 -15.03 29.28
N PRO A 20 9.47 -14.43 28.93
CA PRO A 20 9.50 -13.30 28.01
C PRO A 20 8.94 -13.77 26.66
N GLN A 21 7.69 -13.42 26.40
CA GLN A 21 7.00 -13.76 25.18
C GLN A 21 7.41 -12.75 24.11
N VAL A 22 8.14 -13.22 23.10
CA VAL A 22 8.42 -12.40 21.91
C VAL A 22 7.11 -12.24 21.14
N SER A 23 6.72 -11.01 20.86
CA SER A 23 5.55 -10.67 20.05
C SER A 23 5.97 -9.94 18.79
N THR A 24 5.11 -9.98 17.77
CA THR A 24 5.25 -9.15 16.58
C THR A 24 5.31 -7.67 17.00
N PRO A 25 6.36 -6.91 16.65
CA PRO A 25 6.43 -5.50 16.97
C PRO A 25 5.23 -4.75 16.37
N GLY A 26 4.59 -3.92 17.19
CA GLY A 26 3.48 -3.09 16.74
C GLY A 26 3.42 -1.78 17.52
N GLN A 27 3.04 -0.70 16.84
CA GLN A 27 2.95 0.62 17.45
C GLN A 27 1.53 1.17 17.35
N PHE A 28 0.94 1.50 18.50
CA PHE A 28 -0.30 2.25 18.61
C PHE A 28 -0.02 3.74 18.71
N ALA A 29 -0.84 4.57 18.04
CA ALA A 29 -0.82 6.02 18.20
C ALA A 29 -2.19 6.62 17.88
N VAL A 30 -2.44 7.84 18.37
CA VAL A 30 -3.54 8.69 17.91
C VAL A 30 -2.98 9.75 16.97
N SER A 31 -3.53 9.82 15.76
CA SER A 31 -3.12 10.81 14.77
C SER A 31 -3.61 12.22 15.12
N PRO A 32 -2.98 13.29 14.57
CA PRO A 32 -3.46 14.66 14.77
C PRO A 32 -4.90 14.92 14.34
N SER A 33 -5.46 14.10 13.44
CA SER A 33 -6.87 14.15 13.03
C SER A 33 -7.81 13.33 13.93
N GLY A 34 -7.31 12.80 15.05
CA GLY A 34 -8.07 12.02 16.02
C GLY A 34 -8.31 10.55 15.64
N ALA A 35 -7.71 10.05 14.56
CA ALA A 35 -7.82 8.63 14.20
C ALA A 35 -6.96 7.77 15.14
N ALA A 36 -7.49 6.64 15.62
CA ALA A 36 -6.69 5.59 16.23
C ALA A 36 -5.91 4.86 15.13
N THR A 37 -4.61 4.68 15.34
CA THR A 37 -3.70 4.08 14.35
C THR A 37 -2.88 2.96 14.95
N TYR A 38 -2.61 1.92 14.16
CA TYR A 38 -1.73 0.82 14.53
C TYR A 38 -0.80 0.48 13.37
N ARG A 39 0.46 0.13 13.63
CA ARG A 39 1.45 -0.17 12.59
C ARG A 39 2.22 -1.43 12.96
N ILE A 40 2.33 -2.36 12.01
CA ILE A 40 3.13 -3.58 12.13
C ILE A 40 4.13 -3.61 10.97
N PRO A 41 5.44 -3.40 11.21
CA PRO A 41 6.44 -3.48 10.17
C PRO A 41 6.60 -4.92 9.68
N ILE A 42 6.68 -5.09 8.36
CA ILE A 42 7.01 -6.36 7.73
C ILE A 42 8.53 -6.49 7.72
N GLN A 43 9.06 -7.46 8.46
CA GLN A 43 10.48 -7.74 8.50
C GLN A 43 10.91 -8.43 7.21
N VAL A 44 11.88 -7.85 6.52
CA VAL A 44 12.45 -8.37 5.27
C VAL A 44 13.95 -8.62 5.45
N PRO A 45 14.53 -9.61 4.75
CA PRO A 45 15.98 -9.72 4.65
C PRO A 45 16.65 -8.37 4.30
N PRO A 46 17.82 -8.06 4.86
CA PRO A 46 18.47 -6.78 4.62
C PRO A 46 18.91 -6.66 3.16
N GLY A 47 18.60 -5.53 2.53
CA GLY A 47 19.00 -5.23 1.16
C GLY A 47 20.43 -4.71 1.05
N VAL A 48 21.03 -4.81 -0.13
CA VAL A 48 22.37 -4.25 -0.41
C VAL A 48 22.32 -2.73 -0.25
N ALA A 49 23.26 -2.18 0.52
CA ALA A 49 23.35 -0.74 0.82
C ALA A 49 22.03 -0.12 1.37
N GLY A 50 21.19 -0.92 2.03
CA GLY A 50 19.89 -0.48 2.54
C GLY A 50 18.78 -0.38 1.50
N MET A 51 19.02 -0.82 0.25
CA MET A 51 18.00 -0.92 -0.80
C MET A 51 17.09 -2.13 -0.53
N GLN A 52 16.10 -1.92 0.33
CA GLN A 52 15.08 -2.91 0.68
C GLN A 52 13.70 -2.25 0.80
N PRO A 53 12.62 -2.99 0.57
CA PRO A 53 11.28 -2.48 0.80
C PRO A 53 11.05 -2.19 2.29
N LYS A 54 10.36 -1.08 2.57
CA LYS A 54 9.93 -0.69 3.92
C LYS A 54 8.41 -0.77 3.98
N LEU A 55 7.89 -1.95 4.31
CA LEU A 55 6.46 -2.23 4.29
C LEU A 55 5.90 -2.30 5.70
N GLU A 56 4.66 -1.85 5.87
CA GLU A 56 3.93 -1.97 7.13
C GLU A 56 2.47 -2.36 6.87
N VAL A 57 1.92 -3.25 7.69
CA VAL A 57 0.46 -3.40 7.81
C VAL A 57 -0.02 -2.32 8.76
N VAL A 58 -0.92 -1.48 8.28
CA VAL A 58 -1.36 -0.28 8.99
C VAL A 58 -2.86 -0.29 9.21
N TYR A 59 -3.28 0.17 10.38
CA TYR A 59 -4.66 0.43 10.73
C TYR A 59 -4.88 1.93 10.92
N SER A 60 -6.04 2.41 10.47
CA SER A 60 -6.60 3.70 10.87
C SER A 60 -8.11 3.56 11.05
N SER A 61 -8.64 4.07 12.16
CA SER A 61 -10.08 4.07 12.43
C SER A 61 -10.90 4.91 11.44
N GLN A 62 -10.25 5.73 10.62
CA GLN A 62 -10.87 6.55 9.57
C GLN A 62 -10.69 5.95 8.16
N SER A 63 -9.92 4.86 8.03
CA SER A 63 -9.71 4.20 6.75
C SER A 63 -10.91 3.33 6.38
N GLY A 64 -11.25 3.35 5.08
CA GLY A 64 -12.31 2.52 4.53
C GLY A 64 -11.94 1.03 4.41
N ASN A 65 -12.75 0.30 3.65
CA ASN A 65 -12.53 -1.11 3.38
C ASN A 65 -11.57 -1.31 2.19
N GLY A 66 -10.49 -2.06 2.39
CA GLY A 66 -9.45 -2.31 1.40
C GLY A 66 -9.10 -3.78 1.21
N PHE A 67 -7.91 -4.05 0.67
CA PHE A 67 -7.39 -5.41 0.48
C PHE A 67 -7.10 -6.14 1.79
N LEU A 68 -6.90 -5.39 2.89
CA LEU A 68 -6.70 -5.96 4.22
C LEU A 68 -7.95 -5.85 5.11
N GLY A 69 -9.11 -5.52 4.54
CA GLY A 69 -10.36 -5.32 5.27
C GLY A 69 -10.60 -3.85 5.67
N LEU A 70 -11.63 -3.63 6.48
CA LEU A 70 -12.01 -2.33 7.01
C LEU A 70 -10.90 -1.75 7.89
N GLY A 71 -10.53 -0.49 7.70
CA GLY A 71 -9.55 0.21 8.53
C GLY A 71 -8.08 -0.20 8.30
N TRP A 72 -7.84 -1.41 7.75
CA TRP A 72 -6.52 -1.96 7.51
C TRP A 72 -6.05 -1.78 6.07
N GLY A 73 -4.75 -1.53 5.91
CA GLY A 73 -4.10 -1.38 4.61
C GLY A 73 -2.62 -1.73 4.67
N LEU A 74 -1.96 -1.61 3.52
CA LEU A 74 -0.53 -1.78 3.37
C LEU A 74 0.11 -0.42 3.09
N SER A 75 1.14 -0.08 3.85
CA SER A 75 1.97 1.11 3.69
C SER A 75 3.34 0.73 3.12
N GLY A 76 4.04 1.70 2.52
CA GLY A 76 5.36 1.50 1.93
C GLY A 76 5.38 1.34 0.41
N LEU A 77 4.23 1.55 -0.25
CA LEU A 77 4.10 1.53 -1.70
C LEU A 77 3.65 2.92 -2.16
N SER A 78 4.50 3.59 -2.95
CA SER A 78 4.22 4.92 -3.45
C SER A 78 3.38 4.88 -4.73
N THR A 79 2.54 5.89 -4.92
CA THR A 79 1.67 6.02 -6.10
C THR A 79 1.54 7.48 -6.52
N VAL A 80 1.52 7.72 -7.83
CA VAL A 80 0.99 8.96 -8.40
C VAL A 80 -0.46 8.72 -8.79
N THR A 81 -1.35 9.63 -8.42
CA THR A 81 -2.78 9.56 -8.74
C THR A 81 -3.27 10.88 -9.32
N ARG A 82 -4.42 10.83 -9.99
CA ARG A 82 -5.16 12.06 -10.33
C ARG A 82 -5.87 12.60 -9.09
N CYS A 83 -5.80 13.90 -8.88
CA CYS A 83 -6.45 14.62 -7.79
C CYS A 83 -7.22 15.85 -8.31
N PRO A 84 -8.27 16.29 -7.58
CA PRO A 84 -9.14 17.38 -8.02
C PRO A 84 -8.41 18.73 -8.03
N ARG A 85 -8.98 19.69 -8.77
CA ARG A 85 -8.63 21.12 -8.63
C ARG A 85 -9.32 21.71 -7.42
N THR A 86 -8.61 22.56 -6.69
CA THR A 86 -9.14 23.22 -5.49
C THR A 86 -9.19 24.73 -5.67
N GLN A 87 -10.12 25.40 -4.97
CA GLN A 87 -10.19 26.86 -4.99
C GLN A 87 -8.87 27.51 -4.54
N ALA A 88 -8.23 26.92 -3.53
CA ALA A 88 -7.01 27.45 -2.93
C ALA A 88 -5.80 27.38 -3.87
N GLN A 89 -5.66 26.27 -4.61
CA GLN A 89 -4.49 26.04 -5.47
C GLN A 89 -4.71 26.48 -6.92
N ASP A 90 -5.95 26.35 -7.42
CA ASP A 90 -6.26 26.50 -8.84
C ASP A 90 -7.22 27.66 -9.18
N GLY A 91 -7.76 28.35 -8.17
CA GLY A 91 -8.77 29.39 -8.34
C GLY A 91 -10.15 28.88 -8.78
N VAL A 92 -10.30 27.55 -8.92
CA VAL A 92 -11.54 26.88 -9.34
C VAL A 92 -11.65 25.53 -8.65
N ARG A 93 -12.88 25.13 -8.31
CA ARG A 93 -13.18 23.78 -7.83
C ARG A 93 -13.59 22.91 -9.00
N SER A 94 -12.89 21.81 -9.22
CA SER A 94 -13.27 20.78 -10.20
C SER A 94 -12.84 19.41 -9.72
N GLY A 95 -13.68 18.40 -9.96
CA GLY A 95 -13.35 17.01 -9.70
C GLY A 95 -12.27 16.48 -10.65
N VAL A 96 -11.87 15.22 -10.43
CA VAL A 96 -11.15 14.46 -11.46
C VAL A 96 -12.16 14.13 -12.56
N ASN A 97 -11.80 14.38 -13.82
CA ASN A 97 -12.62 14.12 -15.00
C ASN A 97 -11.88 13.32 -16.08
N PHE A 98 -10.67 12.83 -15.81
CA PHE A 98 -9.83 12.12 -16.79
C PHE A 98 -9.54 12.94 -18.05
N ASP A 99 -9.36 14.24 -17.89
CA ASP A 99 -9.02 15.19 -18.95
C ASP A 99 -7.75 15.98 -18.61
N ALA A 100 -7.46 17.04 -19.38
CA ALA A 100 -6.32 17.92 -19.16
C ALA A 100 -6.50 18.91 -17.99
N ASN A 101 -7.71 19.00 -17.41
CA ASN A 101 -7.99 19.83 -16.24
C ASN A 101 -7.62 19.11 -14.94
N ASP A 102 -7.44 17.79 -15.00
CA ASP A 102 -6.98 17.03 -13.85
C ASP A 102 -5.59 17.47 -13.39
N ARG A 103 -5.31 17.07 -12.16
CA ARG A 103 -4.06 17.36 -11.49
C ARG A 103 -3.48 16.08 -10.95
N PHE A 104 -2.19 16.06 -10.72
CA PHE A 104 -1.47 14.89 -10.23
C PHE A 104 -1.01 15.10 -8.81
N CYS A 105 -1.09 14.04 -8.03
CA CYS A 105 -0.66 14.00 -6.66
C CYS A 105 0.20 12.75 -6.42
N MET A 106 1.42 12.92 -5.91
CA MET A 106 2.30 11.82 -5.51
C MET A 106 2.10 11.58 -4.02
N ASP A 107 1.62 10.39 -3.64
CA ASP A 107 1.29 10.03 -2.25
C ASP A 107 0.36 11.04 -1.58
N GLY A 108 -0.62 11.53 -2.34
CA GLY A 108 -1.56 12.56 -1.90
C GLY A 108 -1.02 13.99 -1.95
N GLN A 109 0.28 14.17 -2.21
CA GLN A 109 0.89 15.49 -2.28
C GLN A 109 0.81 16.09 -3.68
N ARG A 110 0.30 17.32 -3.78
CA ARG A 110 0.06 18.00 -5.06
C ARG A 110 1.35 18.21 -5.86
N LEU A 111 1.31 17.87 -7.14
CA LEU A 111 2.36 18.18 -8.11
C LEU A 111 2.12 19.54 -8.77
N ILE A 112 3.08 20.44 -8.60
CA ILE A 112 3.13 21.80 -9.13
C ILE A 112 4.07 21.83 -10.33
N LEU A 113 3.57 22.30 -11.47
CA LEU A 113 4.34 22.40 -12.71
C LEU A 113 5.46 23.44 -12.58
N VAL A 114 6.67 23.06 -12.98
CA VAL A 114 7.83 23.95 -13.06
C VAL A 114 8.14 24.33 -14.50
N SER A 115 8.05 23.38 -15.43
CA SER A 115 8.33 23.61 -16.85
C SER A 115 7.55 22.65 -17.74
N GLY A 116 7.29 23.07 -18.97
CA GLY A 116 6.49 22.31 -19.94
C GLY A 116 5.00 22.63 -19.88
N THR A 117 4.16 21.69 -20.26
CA THR A 117 2.69 21.81 -20.27
C THR A 117 2.08 20.77 -19.33
N TYR A 118 1.20 21.17 -18.42
CA TYR A 118 0.63 20.25 -17.43
C TYR A 118 0.04 18.99 -18.10
N GLY A 119 0.45 17.81 -17.65
CA GLY A 119 0.04 16.51 -18.19
C GLY A 119 0.71 16.07 -19.49
N ALA A 120 1.53 16.91 -20.13
CA ALA A 120 2.29 16.54 -21.30
C ALA A 120 3.60 15.82 -20.96
N ALA A 121 4.08 14.98 -21.88
CA ALA A 121 5.38 14.34 -21.78
C ALA A 121 6.52 15.39 -21.72
N GLY A 122 7.52 15.14 -20.89
CA GLY A 122 8.65 16.06 -20.66
C GLY A 122 8.37 17.17 -19.65
N SER A 123 7.13 17.30 -19.16
CA SER A 123 6.81 18.29 -18.14
C SER A 123 7.42 17.93 -16.79
N GLU A 124 7.95 18.94 -16.11
CA GLU A 124 8.62 18.80 -14.82
C GLU A 124 7.78 19.39 -13.70
N TYR A 125 7.76 18.71 -12.57
CA TYR A 125 6.98 19.08 -11.39
C TYR A 125 7.81 19.01 -10.11
N ARG A 126 7.32 19.71 -9.09
CA ARG A 126 7.69 19.57 -7.68
C ARG A 126 6.46 19.25 -6.84
N THR A 127 6.69 18.77 -5.63
CA THR A 127 5.63 18.66 -4.63
C THR A 127 5.34 20.03 -4.02
N GLU A 128 4.07 20.31 -3.72
CA GLU A 128 3.64 21.60 -3.13
C GLU A 128 4.35 21.91 -1.81
N ILE A 129 4.34 20.97 -0.85
CA ILE A 129 5.34 20.98 0.23
C ILE A 129 6.61 20.37 -0.36
N GLU A 130 7.62 21.21 -0.52
CA GLU A 130 8.82 20.86 -1.27
C GLU A 130 9.57 19.69 -0.63
N SER A 131 9.84 18.67 -1.44
CA SER A 131 10.62 17.48 -1.09
C SER A 131 12.02 17.51 -1.72
N PHE A 132 12.28 18.49 -2.59
CA PHE A 132 13.41 18.61 -3.50
C PHE A 132 13.52 17.45 -4.49
N ALA A 133 12.42 16.73 -4.72
CA ALA A 133 12.33 15.73 -5.76
C ALA A 133 12.02 16.40 -7.11
N LYS A 134 12.69 15.97 -8.17
CA LYS A 134 12.35 16.31 -9.56
C LYS A 134 11.44 15.23 -10.11
N ILE A 135 10.20 15.58 -10.42
CA ILE A 135 9.21 14.66 -11.02
C ILE A 135 9.05 15.01 -12.49
N THR A 136 9.18 14.03 -13.39
CA THR A 136 9.05 14.23 -14.83
C THR A 136 7.95 13.33 -15.39
N ALA A 137 7.01 13.90 -16.14
CA ALA A 137 6.03 13.12 -16.90
C ALA A 137 6.70 12.49 -18.13
N VAL A 138 6.45 11.21 -18.38
CA VAL A 138 7.09 10.43 -19.44
C VAL A 138 6.02 9.80 -20.34
N GLY A 139 6.16 9.98 -21.66
CA GLY A 139 5.22 9.48 -22.66
C GLY A 139 3.79 10.01 -22.51
N THR A 140 2.89 9.52 -23.35
CA THR A 140 1.46 9.89 -23.35
C THR A 140 0.61 8.63 -23.41
N ALA A 141 -0.41 8.55 -22.54
CA ALA A 141 -1.42 7.49 -22.51
C ALA A 141 -2.81 8.11 -22.23
N GLY A 142 -3.75 7.91 -23.16
CA GLY A 142 -5.06 8.56 -23.12
C GLY A 142 -4.94 10.08 -23.04
N SER A 143 -5.49 10.68 -21.99
CA SER A 143 -5.48 12.14 -21.77
C SER A 143 -4.30 12.67 -20.92
N GLY A 144 -3.28 11.87 -20.62
CA GLY A 144 -2.19 12.30 -19.76
C GLY A 144 -0.89 11.49 -19.91
N PRO A 145 0.02 11.56 -18.93
CA PRO A 145 1.30 10.87 -18.97
C PRO A 145 1.17 9.35 -19.01
N ALA A 146 2.07 8.67 -19.72
CA ALA A 146 2.14 7.21 -19.67
C ALA A 146 2.77 6.73 -18.35
N SER A 147 3.80 7.44 -17.86
CA SER A 147 4.51 7.13 -16.61
C SER A 147 5.08 8.40 -15.98
N PHE A 148 5.60 8.27 -14.76
CA PHE A 148 6.37 9.32 -14.10
C PHE A 148 7.75 8.81 -13.68
N LEU A 149 8.76 9.65 -13.82
CA LEU A 149 10.11 9.45 -13.31
C LEU A 149 10.39 10.46 -12.21
N VAL A 150 10.76 9.98 -11.02
CA VAL A 150 11.05 10.83 -9.85
C VAL A 150 12.50 10.65 -9.44
N LYS A 151 13.26 11.74 -9.39
CA LYS A 151 14.61 11.79 -8.83
C LYS A 151 14.59 12.54 -7.51
N THR A 152 14.92 11.87 -6.41
CA THR A 152 14.93 12.47 -5.08
C THR A 152 16.23 13.20 -4.80
N LYS A 153 16.23 14.11 -3.81
CA LYS A 153 17.45 14.76 -3.30
C LYS A 153 18.49 13.78 -2.74
N SER A 154 18.06 12.58 -2.34
CA SER A 154 18.95 11.52 -1.83
C SER A 154 19.59 10.69 -2.94
N GLY A 155 19.38 11.04 -4.21
CA GLY A 155 19.93 10.31 -5.36
C GLY A 155 19.16 9.03 -5.71
N LEU A 156 17.95 8.85 -5.18
CA LEU A 156 17.09 7.74 -5.58
C LEU A 156 16.32 8.09 -6.84
N THR A 157 16.17 7.12 -7.74
CA THR A 157 15.32 7.21 -8.91
C THR A 157 14.15 6.23 -8.76
N MET A 158 12.93 6.75 -8.82
CA MET A 158 11.68 6.00 -8.76
C MET A 158 10.95 6.08 -10.09
N GLU A 159 10.45 4.94 -10.56
CA GLU A 159 9.62 4.84 -11.76
C GLU A 159 8.20 4.46 -11.36
N PHE A 160 7.21 5.11 -11.97
CA PHE A 160 5.78 4.90 -11.70
C PHE A 160 5.02 4.64 -13.00
N GLY A 161 4.24 3.56 -13.04
CA GLY A 161 3.44 3.19 -14.22
C GLY A 161 4.26 2.87 -15.46
N ASN A 162 5.54 2.53 -15.30
CA ASN A 162 6.44 2.24 -16.41
C ASN A 162 6.27 0.81 -16.96
N THR A 163 5.52 -0.04 -16.26
CA THR A 163 5.10 -1.38 -16.71
C THR A 163 3.58 -1.40 -16.89
N ALA A 164 3.06 -2.36 -17.67
CA ALA A 164 1.62 -2.46 -17.90
C ALA A 164 0.85 -2.64 -16.58
N ASP A 165 1.28 -3.57 -15.73
CA ASP A 165 0.66 -3.89 -14.43
C ASP A 165 0.75 -2.78 -13.38
N SER A 166 1.61 -1.78 -13.57
CA SER A 166 1.74 -0.62 -12.68
C SER A 166 1.04 0.63 -13.20
N ARG A 167 0.52 0.60 -14.43
CA ARG A 167 -0.18 1.71 -15.07
C ARG A 167 -1.68 1.41 -15.08
N ILE A 168 -2.36 1.79 -14.00
CA ILE A 168 -3.74 1.39 -13.77
C ILE A 168 -4.69 2.31 -14.55
N GLU A 169 -5.27 1.80 -15.63
CA GLU A 169 -6.18 2.57 -16.47
C GLU A 169 -7.56 2.83 -15.83
N ALA A 170 -8.19 3.92 -16.27
CA ALA A 170 -9.57 4.23 -15.95
C ALA A 170 -10.51 3.29 -16.74
N ILE A 171 -11.15 2.35 -16.04
CA ILE A 171 -12.05 1.37 -16.65
C ILE A 171 -13.47 1.92 -16.71
N LYS A 172 -14.07 1.96 -17.91
CA LYS A 172 -15.45 2.47 -18.08
C LYS A 172 -16.45 1.51 -17.46
N ALA A 173 -17.46 2.05 -16.76
CA ALA A 173 -18.63 1.27 -16.39
C ALA A 173 -19.33 0.73 -17.66
N ALA A 174 -19.83 -0.51 -17.60
CA ALA A 174 -20.47 -1.18 -18.75
C ALA A 174 -21.64 -0.39 -19.37
N THR A 175 -22.33 0.42 -18.56
CA THR A 175 -23.46 1.28 -18.98
C THR A 175 -23.11 2.76 -19.01
N GLY A 176 -21.83 3.12 -18.81
CA GLY A 176 -21.37 4.49 -18.71
C GLY A 176 -21.07 5.12 -20.07
N SER A 177 -21.56 6.35 -20.28
CA SER A 177 -21.27 7.18 -21.46
C SER A 177 -19.98 7.98 -21.34
N SER A 178 -19.03 7.55 -20.50
CA SER A 178 -17.85 8.36 -20.17
C SER A 178 -17.02 8.71 -21.40
N ALA A 179 -16.82 10.02 -21.60
CA ALA A 179 -16.27 10.62 -22.81
C ALA A 179 -14.74 10.62 -22.87
N TRP A 180 -14.07 10.05 -21.87
CA TRP A 180 -12.61 10.09 -21.74
C TRP A 180 -11.93 9.15 -22.75
N THR A 181 -10.74 9.53 -23.20
CA THR A 181 -9.92 8.78 -24.15
C THR A 181 -9.55 7.41 -23.58
N ALA A 182 -9.70 6.34 -24.38
CA ALA A 182 -9.27 4.99 -23.99
C ALA A 182 -7.77 4.98 -23.65
N GLY A 183 -7.38 4.17 -22.65
CA GLY A 183 -6.02 4.15 -22.14
C GLY A 183 -5.67 5.33 -21.21
N THR A 184 -6.64 6.16 -20.81
CA THR A 184 -6.39 7.19 -19.80
C THR A 184 -6.08 6.54 -18.47
N VAL A 185 -4.91 6.87 -17.92
CA VAL A 185 -4.42 6.30 -16.66
C VAL A 185 -5.09 6.98 -15.46
N ARG A 186 -5.55 6.17 -14.50
CA ARG A 186 -6.14 6.58 -13.23
C ARG A 186 -5.10 6.68 -12.11
N SER A 187 -4.17 5.72 -12.07
CA SER A 187 -3.13 5.62 -11.05
C SER A 187 -1.85 5.05 -11.65
N TRP A 188 -0.70 5.63 -11.31
CA TRP A 188 0.62 5.14 -11.67
C TRP A 188 1.30 4.62 -10.40
N ALA A 189 1.35 3.31 -10.24
CA ALA A 189 1.98 2.66 -9.11
C ALA A 189 3.50 2.60 -9.29
N GLN A 190 4.25 2.74 -8.20
CA GLN A 190 5.70 2.61 -8.24
C GLN A 190 6.08 1.20 -8.70
N ASN A 191 6.85 1.08 -9.78
CA ASN A 191 7.28 -0.22 -10.31
C ASN A 191 8.77 -0.47 -10.12
N LYS A 192 9.55 0.58 -9.82
CA LYS A 192 11.00 0.44 -9.60
C LYS A 192 11.54 1.55 -8.71
N LEU A 193 12.56 1.20 -7.92
CA LEU A 193 13.38 2.12 -7.15
C LEU A 193 14.84 1.72 -7.37
N SER A 194 15.71 2.70 -7.62
CA SER A 194 17.14 2.49 -7.80
C SER A 194 17.97 3.62 -7.20
N ASP A 195 19.22 3.34 -6.85
CA ASP A 195 20.18 4.34 -6.41
C ASP A 195 21.23 4.67 -7.49
N VAL A 196 22.10 5.64 -7.21
CA VAL A 196 23.19 6.06 -8.10
C VAL A 196 24.30 5.02 -8.28
N LYS A 197 24.32 3.95 -7.47
CA LYS A 197 25.28 2.84 -7.54
C LYS A 197 24.71 1.63 -8.27
N GLY A 198 23.50 1.75 -8.82
CA GLY A 198 22.84 0.71 -9.58
C GLY A 198 22.11 -0.31 -8.72
N ASN A 199 22.09 -0.20 -7.38
CA ASN A 199 21.26 -1.07 -6.55
C ASN A 199 19.80 -0.77 -6.82
N TYR A 200 18.95 -1.80 -6.85
CA TYR A 200 17.54 -1.60 -7.17
C TYR A 200 16.60 -2.62 -6.53
N LEU A 201 15.32 -2.23 -6.51
CA LEU A 201 14.19 -3.11 -6.34
C LEU A 201 13.13 -2.85 -7.41
N THR A 202 12.33 -3.87 -7.74
CA THR A 202 11.20 -3.80 -8.67
C THR A 202 9.94 -4.29 -7.97
N ILE A 203 8.80 -3.72 -8.36
CA ILE A 203 7.49 -4.04 -7.81
C ILE A 203 6.60 -4.47 -8.97
N ALA A 204 6.05 -5.67 -8.85
CA ALA A 204 5.07 -6.23 -9.76
C ALA A 204 3.69 -6.24 -9.09
N TYR A 205 2.66 -6.15 -9.90
CA TYR A 205 1.28 -6.07 -9.48
C TYR A 205 0.43 -7.14 -10.18
N SER A 206 -0.59 -7.61 -9.49
CA SER A 206 -1.70 -8.35 -10.10
C SER A 206 -2.78 -7.33 -10.42
N GLU A 207 -2.78 -6.85 -11.65
CA GLU A 207 -3.83 -5.97 -12.17
C GLU A 207 -4.98 -6.78 -12.77
N ASP A 208 -6.20 -6.30 -12.53
CA ASP A 208 -7.41 -6.72 -13.23
C ASP A 208 -7.92 -5.55 -14.07
N SER A 209 -7.57 -5.54 -15.35
CA SER A 209 -7.94 -4.49 -16.30
C SER A 209 -9.43 -4.48 -16.64
N ALA A 210 -10.21 -5.49 -16.22
CA ALA A 210 -11.66 -5.49 -16.36
C ALA A 210 -12.35 -4.80 -15.18
N THR A 211 -11.73 -4.83 -14.00
CA THR A 211 -12.29 -4.25 -12.78
C THR A 211 -11.50 -3.06 -12.24
N GLY A 212 -10.39 -2.64 -12.86
CA GLY A 212 -9.56 -1.51 -12.44
C GLY A 212 -8.88 -1.69 -11.07
N SER A 213 -8.91 -2.92 -10.54
CA SER A 213 -8.29 -3.31 -9.27
C SER A 213 -6.84 -3.74 -9.51
N TYR A 214 -5.97 -3.44 -8.55
CA TYR A 214 -4.58 -3.86 -8.58
C TYR A 214 -4.08 -4.08 -7.17
N LEU A 215 -3.27 -5.12 -6.99
CA LEU A 215 -2.64 -5.46 -5.72
C LEU A 215 -1.15 -5.73 -6.00
N PRO A 216 -0.20 -5.26 -5.18
CA PRO A 216 1.19 -5.72 -5.30
C PRO A 216 1.20 -7.25 -5.24
N SER A 217 1.90 -7.89 -6.16
CA SER A 217 2.05 -9.35 -6.20
C SER A 217 3.42 -9.77 -5.70
N ARG A 218 4.46 -8.99 -6.06
CA ARG A 218 5.85 -9.31 -5.72
C ARG A 218 6.72 -8.05 -5.69
N ILE A 219 7.65 -8.00 -4.74
CA ILE A 219 8.77 -7.06 -4.74
C ILE A 219 10.04 -7.87 -4.80
N ASP A 220 10.87 -7.62 -5.79
CA ASP A 220 12.19 -8.22 -5.93
C ASP A 220 13.26 -7.16 -5.64
N TYR A 221 14.20 -7.44 -4.75
CA TYR A 221 15.24 -6.51 -4.32
C TYR A 221 16.58 -7.23 -4.11
N SER A 222 17.61 -6.45 -3.75
CA SER A 222 19.04 -6.86 -3.70
C SER A 222 19.72 -7.00 -5.08
N GLY A 223 19.10 -6.52 -6.15
CA GLY A 223 19.72 -6.46 -7.48
C GLY A 223 20.69 -5.28 -7.61
N ASN A 224 21.66 -5.40 -8.52
CA ASN A 224 22.54 -4.30 -8.92
C ASN A 224 22.77 -4.30 -10.43
N ALA A 225 22.22 -3.32 -11.14
CA ALA A 225 22.26 -3.22 -12.60
C ALA A 225 23.62 -2.73 -13.15
N SER A 226 24.48 -2.16 -12.29
CA SER A 226 25.80 -1.62 -12.68
C SER A 226 26.96 -2.56 -12.36
N SER A 227 26.69 -3.68 -11.69
CA SER A 227 27.67 -4.73 -11.41
C SER A 227 28.01 -5.56 -12.66
N SER A 228 29.16 -6.21 -12.66
CA SER A 228 29.62 -7.09 -13.75
C SER A 228 30.01 -8.45 -13.18
N PRO A 229 29.25 -9.53 -13.48
CA PRO A 229 27.96 -9.52 -14.19
C PRO A 229 26.86 -8.77 -13.41
N ALA A 230 25.80 -8.35 -14.09
CA ALA A 230 24.67 -7.70 -13.44
C ALA A 230 24.02 -8.65 -12.41
N LEU A 231 23.90 -8.19 -11.17
CA LEU A 231 23.28 -8.94 -10.09
C LEU A 231 21.77 -8.83 -10.20
N THR A 232 21.12 -9.97 -10.43
CA THR A 232 19.66 -10.08 -10.33
C THR A 232 19.21 -10.08 -8.87
N PRO A 233 18.02 -9.56 -8.55
CA PRO A 233 17.45 -9.63 -7.21
C PRO A 233 17.48 -11.03 -6.63
N GLY A 234 18.10 -11.17 -5.46
CA GLY A 234 18.17 -12.44 -4.74
C GLY A 234 17.08 -12.59 -3.69
N PHE A 235 16.46 -11.49 -3.25
CA PHE A 235 15.48 -11.48 -2.18
C PHE A 235 14.12 -10.98 -2.68
N SER A 236 13.04 -11.45 -2.05
CA SER A 236 11.70 -11.02 -2.45
C SER A 236 10.71 -10.92 -1.31
N VAL A 237 9.66 -10.13 -1.55
CA VAL A 237 8.42 -10.10 -0.76
C VAL A 237 7.29 -10.50 -1.70
N VAL A 238 6.49 -11.49 -1.31
CA VAL A 238 5.37 -12.02 -2.10
C VAL A 238 4.07 -11.77 -1.36
N PHE A 239 3.09 -11.26 -2.08
CA PHE A 239 1.76 -10.95 -1.58
C PHE A 239 0.77 -11.98 -2.10
N VAL A 240 0.27 -12.82 -1.20
CA VAL A 240 -0.60 -13.94 -1.56
C VAL A 240 -2.05 -13.53 -1.31
N PRO A 241 -2.88 -13.36 -2.36
CA PRO A 241 -4.29 -13.07 -2.18
C PRO A 241 -5.04 -14.27 -1.62
N SER A 242 -6.22 -14.02 -1.03
CA SER A 242 -7.15 -15.07 -0.64
C SER A 242 -7.57 -15.90 -1.86
N SER A 243 -7.62 -17.22 -1.70
CA SER A 243 -8.10 -18.14 -2.74
C SER A 243 -9.59 -17.95 -3.04
N THR A 244 -10.35 -17.52 -2.04
CA THR A 244 -11.77 -17.17 -2.17
C THR A 244 -11.93 -15.67 -2.44
N ALA A 245 -12.88 -15.35 -3.32
CA ALA A 245 -13.33 -13.97 -3.48
C ALA A 245 -13.98 -13.48 -2.18
N ARG A 246 -13.84 -12.20 -1.88
CA ARG A 246 -14.53 -11.59 -0.74
C ARG A 246 -16.02 -11.44 -1.06
N VAL A 247 -16.89 -11.66 -0.07
CA VAL A 247 -18.34 -11.52 -0.24
C VAL A 247 -18.81 -10.06 -0.21
N ASP A 248 -18.02 -9.17 0.37
CA ASP A 248 -18.26 -7.74 0.52
C ASP A 248 -17.54 -6.91 -0.55
N ALA A 249 -17.39 -7.45 -1.76
CA ALA A 249 -16.79 -6.72 -2.87
C ALA A 249 -17.67 -5.51 -3.20
N THR A 250 -17.07 -4.32 -3.18
CA THR A 250 -17.75 -3.06 -3.51
C THR A 250 -17.08 -2.42 -4.71
N THR A 251 -17.88 -2.01 -5.69
CA THR A 251 -17.42 -1.20 -6.83
C THR A 251 -17.41 0.27 -6.43
N GLY A 252 -16.23 0.88 -6.44
CA GLY A 252 -16.05 2.31 -6.33
C GLY A 252 -16.10 2.98 -7.70
N TYR A 253 -16.35 4.29 -7.69
CA TYR A 253 -16.40 5.11 -8.90
C TYR A 253 -15.53 6.35 -8.70
N GLN A 254 -14.73 6.67 -9.71
CA GLN A 254 -14.04 7.94 -9.84
C GLN A 254 -14.35 8.47 -11.22
N ALA A 255 -15.08 9.59 -11.34
CA ALA A 255 -15.44 10.17 -12.64
C ALA A 255 -16.06 9.16 -13.64
N GLY A 256 -16.90 8.25 -13.15
CA GLY A 256 -17.52 7.18 -13.95
C GLY A 256 -16.60 6.01 -14.32
N ALA A 257 -15.32 6.04 -13.96
CA ALA A 257 -14.46 4.87 -14.01
C ALA A 257 -14.70 3.97 -12.80
N THR A 258 -14.85 2.68 -13.03
CA THR A 258 -15.09 1.68 -11.99
C THR A 258 -13.79 1.11 -11.47
N TYR A 259 -13.76 0.84 -10.17
CA TYR A 259 -12.76 -0.04 -9.58
C TYR A 259 -13.40 -0.98 -8.55
N THR A 260 -13.09 -2.28 -8.61
CA THR A 260 -13.70 -3.28 -7.74
C THR A 260 -12.65 -4.20 -7.14
N ASN A 261 -12.43 -4.09 -5.83
CA ASN A 261 -11.54 -5.01 -5.14
C ASN A 261 -12.27 -6.33 -4.87
N THR A 262 -11.89 -7.40 -5.58
CA THR A 262 -12.54 -8.71 -5.48
C THR A 262 -11.84 -9.68 -4.53
N LYS A 263 -10.61 -9.36 -4.11
CA LYS A 263 -9.77 -10.21 -3.25
C LYS A 263 -9.30 -9.48 -2.00
N ARG A 264 -8.95 -10.27 -0.99
CA ARG A 264 -8.19 -9.83 0.18
C ARG A 264 -6.78 -10.38 0.12
N LEU A 265 -5.89 -9.84 0.92
CA LEU A 265 -4.57 -10.42 1.13
C LEU A 265 -4.66 -11.49 2.22
N ALA A 266 -4.21 -12.71 1.95
CA ALA A 266 -4.17 -13.79 2.94
C ALA A 266 -2.80 -13.88 3.62
N LYS A 267 -1.71 -13.63 2.87
CA LYS A 267 -0.36 -13.72 3.41
C LYS A 267 0.59 -12.70 2.81
N ILE A 268 1.58 -12.30 3.59
CA ILE A 268 2.81 -11.64 3.11
C ILE A 268 3.97 -12.57 3.43
N GLN A 269 4.73 -12.97 2.44
CA GLN A 269 5.86 -13.88 2.59
C GLN A 269 7.15 -13.18 2.18
N THR A 270 8.23 -13.44 2.89
CA THR A 270 9.56 -12.89 2.58
C THR A 270 10.53 -14.01 2.30
N TYR A 271 11.39 -13.82 1.31
CA TYR A 271 12.28 -14.86 0.81
C TYR A 271 13.72 -14.37 0.68
N ALA A 272 14.64 -15.28 0.97
CA ALA A 272 16.05 -15.19 0.61
C ALA A 272 16.36 -16.29 -0.42
N GLY A 273 16.54 -15.91 -1.68
CA GLY A 273 16.50 -16.86 -2.81
C GLY A 273 15.13 -17.53 -2.86
N ALA A 274 15.12 -18.86 -2.89
CA ALA A 274 13.90 -19.66 -2.81
C ALA A 274 13.48 -20.00 -1.36
N ALA A 275 14.32 -19.69 -0.37
CA ALA A 275 14.04 -20.03 1.03
C ALA A 275 13.08 -19.01 1.65
N LEU A 276 11.96 -19.50 2.19
CA LEU A 276 11.05 -18.69 3.01
C LEU A 276 11.81 -18.22 4.26
N VAL A 277 11.66 -16.96 4.63
CA VAL A 277 12.28 -16.35 5.82
C VAL A 277 11.22 -16.05 6.87
N LYS A 278 10.16 -15.34 6.48
CA LYS A 278 8.98 -15.08 7.32
C LYS A 278 7.70 -15.12 6.53
N GLU A 279 6.62 -15.48 7.21
CA GLU A 279 5.24 -15.42 6.72
C GLU A 279 4.38 -14.65 7.72
N TYR A 280 3.65 -13.63 7.24
CA TYR A 280 2.62 -12.92 7.97
C TYR A 280 1.27 -13.41 7.48
N ARG A 281 0.54 -14.14 8.32
CA ARG A 281 -0.81 -14.66 8.04
C ARG A 281 -1.85 -13.63 8.48
N LEU A 282 -2.79 -13.35 7.58
CA LEU A 282 -3.88 -12.38 7.78
C LEU A 282 -5.19 -13.15 7.81
N ASP A 283 -5.74 -13.33 9.00
CA ASP A 283 -7.03 -14.01 9.17
C ASP A 283 -8.14 -12.99 9.32
N TYR A 284 -9.33 -13.36 8.84
CA TYR A 284 -10.51 -12.50 8.83
C TYR A 284 -11.63 -13.14 9.64
N ALA A 285 -12.39 -12.31 10.34
CA ALA A 285 -13.65 -12.73 10.93
C ALA A 285 -14.59 -13.28 9.86
N ALA A 286 -15.38 -14.29 10.22
CA ALA A 286 -16.41 -14.82 9.35
C ALA A 286 -17.40 -13.70 8.99
N GLN A 287 -17.76 -13.62 7.71
CA GLN A 287 -18.71 -12.64 7.21
C GLN A 287 -20.09 -13.27 7.09
N ALA A 288 -21.11 -12.62 7.66
CA ALA A 288 -22.50 -13.10 7.58
C ALA A 288 -23.18 -12.78 6.24
N SER A 289 -22.77 -11.70 5.56
CA SER A 289 -23.36 -11.25 4.29
C SER A 289 -22.43 -10.30 3.53
N ALA A 290 -22.83 -9.91 2.31
CA ALA A 290 -22.14 -8.86 1.55
C ALA A 290 -22.15 -7.47 2.22
N MET A 291 -23.05 -7.25 3.19
CA MET A 291 -23.09 -6.01 3.97
C MET A 291 -22.07 -6.03 5.13
N ASP A 292 -21.64 -7.22 5.55
CA ASP A 292 -20.64 -7.38 6.60
C ASP A 292 -19.24 -7.19 6.01
N ARG A 293 -18.62 -6.05 6.32
CA ARG A 293 -17.30 -5.71 5.80
C ARG A 293 -16.25 -6.69 6.34
N SER A 294 -15.28 -7.03 5.51
CA SER A 294 -14.16 -7.86 5.90
C SER A 294 -13.41 -7.21 7.05
N LYS A 295 -13.29 -7.92 8.16
CA LYS A 295 -12.68 -7.48 9.41
C LYS A 295 -11.49 -8.37 9.70
N LEU A 296 -10.28 -7.81 9.71
CA LEU A 296 -9.09 -8.56 10.08
C LEU A 296 -9.22 -8.99 11.55
N SER A 297 -9.10 -10.28 11.84
CA SER A 297 -9.23 -10.84 13.20
C SER A 297 -7.89 -11.10 13.85
N SER A 298 -6.87 -11.46 13.06
CA SER A 298 -5.52 -11.67 13.56
C SER A 298 -4.46 -11.47 12.49
N ILE A 299 -3.28 -11.06 12.98
CA ILE A 299 -2.03 -11.08 12.22
C ILE A 299 -1.07 -12.00 12.97
N THR A 300 -0.58 -13.04 12.30
CA THR A 300 0.33 -14.02 12.89
C THR A 300 1.65 -14.04 12.13
N GLU A 301 2.76 -13.74 12.81
CA GLU A 301 4.10 -13.83 12.25
C GLU A 301 4.67 -15.23 12.48
N CYS A 302 5.10 -15.90 11.43
CA CYS A 302 5.69 -17.23 11.47
C CYS A 302 7.04 -17.25 10.75
N ASP A 303 7.93 -18.16 11.18
CA ASP A 303 9.20 -18.43 10.52
C ASP A 303 9.05 -19.40 9.33
N ALA A 304 10.19 -19.80 8.75
CA ALA A 304 10.28 -20.68 7.60
C ALA A 304 9.71 -22.10 7.83
N VAL A 305 9.72 -22.58 9.08
CA VAL A 305 9.24 -23.93 9.44
C VAL A 305 7.83 -23.91 10.01
N GLY A 306 7.20 -22.73 10.07
CA GLY A 306 5.83 -22.54 10.53
C GLY A 306 5.70 -22.38 12.05
N ALA A 307 6.80 -22.18 12.78
CA ALA A 307 6.73 -21.78 14.17
C ALA A 307 6.32 -20.31 14.23
N CYS A 308 5.23 -20.03 14.95
CA CYS A 308 4.60 -18.72 14.95
C CYS A 308 4.76 -18.02 16.30
N LEU A 309 4.97 -16.70 16.25
CA LEU A 309 4.77 -15.85 17.40
C LEU A 309 3.28 -15.81 17.76
N PRO A 310 2.93 -15.49 19.02
CA PRO A 310 1.54 -15.30 19.41
C PRO A 310 0.86 -14.23 18.56
N ALA A 311 -0.35 -14.55 18.11
CA ALA A 311 -1.08 -13.72 17.15
C ALA A 311 -1.40 -12.34 17.74
N THR A 312 -1.26 -11.30 16.91
CA THR A 312 -1.81 -9.98 17.19
C THR A 312 -3.31 -10.02 16.89
N SER A 313 -4.12 -10.24 17.93
CA SER A 313 -5.58 -10.32 17.83
C SER A 313 -6.23 -8.94 17.72
N VAL A 314 -7.21 -8.82 16.82
CA VAL A 314 -7.99 -7.61 16.58
C VAL A 314 -9.44 -7.89 16.90
N GLN A 315 -10.04 -7.06 17.75
CA GLN A 315 -11.46 -7.15 18.11
C GLN A 315 -12.20 -5.94 17.55
N TRP A 316 -13.45 -6.15 17.15
CA TRP A 316 -14.30 -5.14 16.51
C TRP A 316 -15.49 -4.84 17.42
N GLY A 317 -15.77 -3.56 17.62
CA GLY A 317 -16.95 -3.06 18.34
C GLY A 317 -18.10 -2.67 17.43
#